data_AF-R1F9P8-F1
#
_entry.id   AF-R1F9P8-F1
#
_cell.length_a   1.000
_cell.length_b   1.000
_cell.length_c   1.000
_cell.angle_alpha   90.00
_cell.angle_beta   90.00
_cell.angle_gamma   90.00
#
_symmetry.space_group_name_H-M   'P 1'
#
loop_
_entity.id
_entity.type
_entity.pdbx_description
1 polymer ?
#
loop_
_entity_poly.entity_id
_entity_poly.type
_entity_poly.pdbx_seq_one_letter_code
_entity_poly.pdbx_strand_id
1 'polypeptide(L)'
;MAPAPPPCEEKICASKNDKMRAMFAAVGQPKPAPAATAATSAECPPDREELGRHTWTLLHTTAAYYPETASPSQQTLAEQFIRSLGELYALGSREEFCLWMCEQHNAVNAKLGKPVFPCTLARLDARWRDGGARCDEEGAESSGPAID
;
A
#
# COMPACT_ATOMS: atom_id res chain seq x y z
N MET A 1 -19.39 -12.20 26.19
CA MET A 1 -18.51 -12.92 25.24
C MET A 1 -19.00 -12.58 23.84
N ALA A 2 -18.34 -11.65 23.15
CA ALA A 2 -18.67 -11.32 21.76
C ALA A 2 -17.83 -12.23 20.82
N PRO A 3 -18.36 -12.64 19.66
CA PRO A 3 -17.67 -13.53 18.73
C PRO A 3 -16.48 -12.84 18.06
N ALA A 4 -15.43 -13.62 17.77
CA ALA A 4 -14.20 -13.16 17.12
C ALA A 4 -14.46 -12.64 15.69
N PRO A 5 -13.68 -11.65 15.20
CA PRO A 5 -13.80 -11.13 13.84
C PRO A 5 -13.42 -12.19 12.78
N PRO A 6 -13.99 -12.13 11.56
CA PRO A 6 -13.71 -13.10 10.51
C PRO A 6 -12.27 -12.96 9.97
N PRO A 7 -11.62 -14.05 9.53
CA PRO A 7 -10.25 -14.02 9.04
C PRO A 7 -10.15 -13.36 7.66
N CYS A 8 -8.95 -12.84 7.35
CA CYS A 8 -8.58 -12.08 6.15
C CYS A 8 -8.65 -12.89 4.84
N GLU A 9 -9.85 -13.31 4.41
CA GLU A 9 -10.01 -14.27 3.31
C GLU A 9 -10.63 -13.71 2.00
N GLU A 10 -10.44 -12.44 1.65
CA GLU A 10 -10.75 -12.00 0.27
C GLU A 10 -9.54 -11.41 -0.46
N LYS A 11 -8.95 -12.25 -1.33
CA LYS A 11 -7.90 -11.87 -2.28
C LYS A 11 -8.46 -10.92 -3.34
N ILE A 12 -7.62 -9.99 -3.79
CA ILE A 12 -7.91 -8.87 -4.71
C ILE A 12 -8.53 -9.29 -6.08
N CYS A 13 -8.65 -10.58 -6.38
CA CYS A 13 -9.12 -11.12 -7.67
C CYS A 13 -10.47 -11.85 -7.67
N ALA A 14 -11.33 -11.72 -6.65
CA ALA A 14 -12.66 -12.36 -6.64
C ALA A 14 -13.60 -11.85 -7.76
N SER A 15 -14.19 -12.76 -8.53
CA SER A 15 -14.93 -12.49 -9.78
C SER A 15 -16.41 -12.11 -9.55
N LYS A 16 -17.04 -11.45 -10.55
CA LYS A 16 -18.41 -10.90 -10.47
C LYS A 16 -19.51 -11.95 -10.19
N ASN A 17 -19.23 -13.24 -10.42
CA ASN A 17 -20.20 -14.32 -10.18
C ASN A 17 -20.38 -14.67 -8.70
N ASP A 18 -19.39 -14.38 -7.85
CA ASP A 18 -19.46 -14.67 -6.41
C ASP A 18 -20.38 -13.69 -5.68
N LYS A 19 -20.42 -12.43 -6.15
CA LYS A 19 -21.32 -11.38 -5.63
C LYS A 19 -22.79 -11.70 -5.85
N MET A 20 -23.13 -12.41 -6.93
CA MET A 20 -24.52 -12.76 -7.22
C MET A 20 -25.02 -13.88 -6.32
N ARG A 21 -24.17 -14.85 -5.92
CA ARG A 21 -24.54 -15.87 -4.93
C ARG A 21 -24.70 -15.27 -3.52
N ALA A 22 -23.83 -14.33 -3.15
CA ALA A 22 -23.87 -13.68 -1.83
C ALA A 22 -25.10 -12.78 -1.64
N MET A 23 -25.59 -12.11 -2.70
CA MET A 23 -26.79 -11.27 -2.62
C MET A 23 -28.07 -12.06 -2.30
N PHE A 24 -28.21 -13.30 -2.78
CA PHE A 24 -29.38 -14.13 -2.48
C PHE A 24 -29.35 -14.71 -1.05
N ALA A 25 -28.18 -14.76 -0.42
CA ALA A 25 -28.03 -15.22 0.96
C ALA A 25 -28.25 -14.11 2.01
N ALA A 26 -28.18 -12.82 1.61
CA ALA A 26 -28.21 -11.66 2.50
C ALA A 26 -29.59 -10.99 2.65
N VAL A 27 -30.66 -11.56 2.08
CA VAL A 27 -32.02 -11.05 2.30
C VAL A 27 -32.43 -11.34 3.74
N GLY A 28 -32.39 -10.30 4.59
CA GLY A 28 -33.02 -10.32 5.92
C GLY A 28 -32.13 -9.98 7.12
N GLN A 29 -30.90 -9.49 6.95
CA GLN A 29 -30.04 -9.12 8.11
C GLN A 29 -29.63 -7.63 8.15
N PRO A 30 -29.64 -6.98 9.33
CA PRO A 30 -29.31 -5.56 9.48
C PRO A 30 -27.80 -5.29 9.63
N LYS A 31 -27.35 -4.16 9.08
CA LYS A 31 -25.95 -3.74 8.94
C LYS A 31 -25.41 -3.01 10.19
N PRO A 32 -24.24 -3.37 10.76
CA PRO A 32 -23.63 -2.61 11.84
C PRO A 32 -22.69 -1.49 11.33
N ALA A 33 -22.51 -0.45 12.16
CA ALA A 33 -21.71 0.74 11.89
C ALA A 33 -20.22 0.57 12.31
N PRO A 34 -19.27 1.30 11.71
CA PRO A 34 -17.84 1.05 11.93
C PRO A 34 -17.29 1.83 13.13
N ALA A 35 -16.41 1.18 13.90
CA ALA A 35 -15.59 1.79 14.93
C ALA A 35 -14.17 2.08 14.40
N ALA A 36 -13.64 3.26 14.70
CA ALA A 36 -12.28 3.66 14.36
C ALA A 36 -11.31 3.30 15.50
N THR A 37 -10.15 2.72 15.17
CA THR A 37 -9.01 2.55 16.09
C THR A 37 -7.72 3.04 15.45
N ALA A 38 -6.96 3.80 16.24
CA ALA A 38 -5.69 4.42 15.90
C ALA A 38 -4.54 3.40 15.85
N ALA A 39 -3.55 3.67 15.00
CA ALA A 39 -2.39 2.83 14.71
C ALA A 39 -1.29 2.87 15.78
N THR A 40 -0.58 1.75 15.96
CA THR A 40 0.88 1.72 16.12
C THR A 40 1.47 0.59 15.28
N SER A 41 2.57 0.93 14.63
CA SER A 41 3.31 0.23 13.58
C SER A 41 4.13 -0.97 14.07
N ALA A 42 4.08 -2.09 13.35
CA ALA A 42 5.27 -2.74 12.76
C ALA A 42 4.90 -4.11 12.17
N GLU A 43 5.05 -4.22 10.85
CA GLU A 43 5.38 -5.42 10.04
C GLU A 43 4.41 -5.80 8.92
N CYS A 44 3.21 -5.21 8.83
CA CYS A 44 2.33 -5.47 7.68
C CYS A 44 2.34 -4.36 6.63
N PRO A 45 2.28 -4.70 5.33
CA PRO A 45 2.07 -3.73 4.27
C PRO A 45 0.73 -3.02 4.46
N PRO A 46 0.62 -1.75 4.05
CA PRO A 46 -0.62 -1.01 4.18
C PRO A 46 -1.73 -1.68 3.37
N ASP A 47 -2.94 -1.71 3.91
CA ASP A 47 -4.11 -2.15 3.16
C ASP A 47 -4.50 -1.12 2.07
N ARG A 48 -5.51 -1.44 1.25
CA ARG A 48 -5.95 -0.57 0.15
C ARG A 48 -6.44 0.80 0.62
N GLU A 49 -7.11 0.87 1.77
CA GLU A 49 -7.65 2.13 2.29
C GLU A 49 -6.53 2.98 2.88
N GLU A 50 -5.63 2.38 3.64
CA GLU A 50 -4.46 3.03 4.22
C GLU A 50 -3.53 3.57 3.14
N LEU A 51 -3.17 2.74 2.15
CA LEU A 51 -2.38 3.16 1.00
C LEU A 51 -3.06 4.31 0.24
N GLY A 52 -4.39 4.24 0.09
CA GLY A 52 -5.19 5.30 -0.52
C GLY A 52 -5.10 6.62 0.25
N ARG A 53 -5.23 6.60 1.58
CA ARG A 53 -5.11 7.81 2.44
C ARG A 53 -3.71 8.42 2.36
N HIS A 54 -2.66 7.61 2.39
CA HIS A 54 -1.29 8.10 2.23
C HIS A 54 -1.04 8.69 0.85
N THR A 55 -1.59 8.07 -0.20
CA THR A 55 -1.54 8.62 -1.56
C THR A 55 -2.24 9.97 -1.63
N TRP A 56 -3.45 10.12 -1.06
CA TRP A 56 -4.14 11.40 -0.98
C TRP A 56 -3.38 12.45 -0.18
N THR A 57 -2.72 12.03 0.91
CA THR A 57 -1.86 12.91 1.70
C THR A 57 -0.72 13.48 0.86
N LEU A 58 -0.03 12.62 0.09
CA LEU A 58 1.02 13.04 -0.85
C LEU A 58 0.48 14.02 -1.91
N LEU A 59 -0.65 13.68 -2.54
CA LEU A 59 -1.25 14.47 -3.61
C LEU A 59 -1.65 15.87 -3.12
N HIS A 60 -2.38 15.94 -2.00
CA HIS A 60 -2.83 17.22 -1.44
C HIS A 60 -1.67 18.05 -0.90
N THR A 61 -0.65 17.43 -0.31
CA THR A 61 0.54 18.15 0.13
C THR A 61 1.28 18.73 -1.07
N THR A 62 1.47 17.95 -2.13
CA THR A 62 2.10 18.43 -3.38
C THR A 62 1.33 19.61 -3.97
N ALA A 63 -0.01 19.53 -4.00
CA ALA A 63 -0.86 20.61 -4.49
C ALA A 63 -0.78 21.87 -3.62
N ALA A 64 -0.69 21.73 -2.29
CA ALA A 64 -0.59 22.86 -1.36
C ALA A 64 0.71 23.66 -1.52
N TYR A 65 1.79 23.02 -1.98
CA TYR A 65 3.07 23.66 -2.28
C TYR A 65 3.26 23.94 -3.78
N TYR A 66 2.24 23.73 -4.61
CA TYR A 66 2.32 24.05 -6.03
C TYR A 66 2.38 25.58 -6.24
N PRO A 67 3.21 26.10 -7.17
CA PRO A 67 3.39 27.54 -7.30
C PRO A 67 2.12 28.28 -7.74
N GLU A 68 1.90 29.49 -7.21
CA GLU A 68 0.83 30.41 -7.65
C GLU A 68 0.92 30.71 -9.16
N THR A 69 2.13 30.68 -9.73
CA THR A 69 2.36 30.81 -11.17
C THR A 69 3.38 29.77 -11.60
N ALA A 70 2.88 28.59 -12.00
CA ALA A 70 3.73 27.49 -12.46
C ALA A 70 4.20 27.71 -13.90
N SER A 71 5.46 27.37 -14.17
CA SER A 71 6.01 27.38 -15.53
C SER A 71 5.34 26.31 -16.41
N PRO A 72 5.40 26.45 -17.75
CA PRO A 72 4.89 25.41 -18.66
C PRO A 72 5.51 24.02 -18.42
N SER A 73 6.78 23.97 -18.00
CA SER A 73 7.45 22.71 -17.64
C SER A 73 6.91 22.11 -16.35
N GLN A 74 6.64 22.92 -15.33
CA GLN A 74 6.03 22.46 -14.08
C GLN A 74 4.62 21.91 -14.30
N GLN A 75 3.82 22.57 -15.13
CA GLN A 75 2.49 22.11 -15.51
C GLN A 75 2.55 20.74 -16.21
N THR A 76 3.43 20.61 -17.20
CA THR A 76 3.66 19.34 -17.90
C THR A 76 4.07 18.23 -16.94
N LEU A 77 4.99 18.51 -16.00
CA LEU A 77 5.45 17.53 -15.02
C LEU A 77 4.32 17.10 -14.06
N ALA A 78 3.49 18.04 -13.61
CA ALA A 78 2.35 17.73 -12.75
C ALA A 78 1.32 16.83 -13.46
N GLU A 79 1.00 17.13 -14.72
CA GLU A 79 0.11 16.28 -15.52
C GLU A 79 0.68 14.89 -15.76
N GLN A 80 1.96 14.79 -16.11
CA GLN A 80 2.65 13.51 -16.30
C GLN A 80 2.65 12.69 -15.01
N PHE A 81 2.90 13.31 -13.86
CA PHE A 81 2.88 12.63 -12.57
C PHE A 81 1.51 11.99 -12.27
N ILE A 82 0.41 12.73 -12.44
CA ILE A 82 -0.95 12.21 -12.21
C ILE A 82 -1.30 11.10 -13.20
N ARG A 83 -0.96 11.26 -14.48
CA ARG A 83 -1.18 10.22 -15.50
C ARG A 83 -0.41 8.95 -15.19
N SER A 84 0.89 9.07 -14.90
CA SER A 84 1.73 7.93 -14.53
C SER A 84 1.21 7.22 -13.28
N LEU A 85 0.71 7.93 -12.27
CA LEU A 85 0.14 7.28 -11.09
C LEU A 85 -1.02 6.33 -11.42
N GLY A 86 -1.85 6.66 -12.42
CA GLY A 86 -2.92 5.79 -12.91
C GLY A 86 -2.45 4.66 -13.83
N GLU A 87 -1.42 4.93 -14.65
CA GLU A 87 -0.92 3.99 -15.66
C GLU A 87 0.11 2.99 -15.14
N LEU A 88 0.89 3.34 -14.10
CA LEU A 88 1.91 2.47 -13.50
C LEU A 88 1.33 1.14 -12.96
N TYR A 89 0.01 1.08 -12.76
CA TYR A 89 -0.71 -0.16 -12.48
C TYR A 89 -0.66 -1.20 -13.63
N ALA A 90 -0.18 -0.82 -14.82
CA ALA A 90 -0.26 -1.63 -16.05
C ALA A 90 1.10 -1.97 -16.72
N LEU A 91 2.25 -1.81 -16.05
CA LEU A 91 3.56 -2.05 -16.69
C LEU A 91 4.00 -3.52 -16.74
N GLY A 92 4.70 -3.87 -17.83
CA GLY A 92 5.55 -5.05 -18.09
C GLY A 92 5.27 -6.28 -17.21
N SER A 93 6.12 -6.47 -16.20
CA SER A 93 5.91 -7.44 -15.13
C SER A 93 6.09 -6.80 -13.76
N ARG A 94 5.39 -7.36 -12.76
CA ARG A 94 5.52 -6.97 -11.35
C ARG A 94 6.97 -7.02 -10.86
N GLU A 95 7.70 -8.06 -11.23
CA GLU A 95 9.07 -8.30 -10.76
C GLU A 95 10.03 -7.21 -11.24
N GLU A 96 10.03 -6.91 -12.54
CA GLU A 96 10.87 -5.86 -13.12
C GLU A 96 10.59 -4.51 -12.46
N PHE A 97 9.32 -4.16 -12.28
CA PHE A 97 8.94 -2.89 -11.67
C PHE A 97 9.35 -2.82 -10.18
N CYS A 98 9.14 -3.89 -9.42
CA CYS A 98 9.54 -3.95 -8.01
C CYS A 98 11.06 -3.79 -7.83
N LEU A 99 11.86 -4.45 -8.66
CA LEU A 99 13.32 -4.36 -8.60
C LEU A 99 13.80 -2.96 -9.00
N TRP A 100 13.30 -2.41 -10.11
CA TRP A 100 13.67 -1.07 -10.56
C TRP A 100 13.31 0.00 -9.52
N MET A 101 12.12 -0.07 -8.92
CA MET A 101 11.70 0.85 -7.86
C MET A 101 12.61 0.78 -6.62
N CYS A 102 13.05 -0.42 -6.24
CA CYS A 102 14.01 -0.60 -5.15
C CYS A 102 15.34 0.08 -5.45
N GLU A 103 15.86 -0.07 -6.67
CA GLU A 103 17.10 0.58 -7.10
C GLU A 103 16.97 2.10 -7.08
N GLN A 104 15.85 2.66 -7.56
CA GLN A 104 15.61 4.10 -7.51
C GLN A 104 15.56 4.62 -6.06
N HIS A 105 14.92 3.88 -5.16
CA HIS A 105 14.90 4.21 -3.74
C HIS A 105 16.33 4.18 -3.16
N ASN A 106 17.11 3.15 -3.48
CA ASN A 106 18.48 3.03 -3.02
C ASN A 106 19.42 4.12 -3.54
N ALA A 107 19.20 4.62 -4.75
CA ALA A 107 19.93 5.78 -5.25
C ALA A 107 19.72 7.02 -4.37
N VAL A 108 18.49 7.21 -3.86
CA VAL A 108 18.18 8.26 -2.87
C VAL A 108 18.82 7.95 -1.52
N ASN A 109 18.74 6.71 -1.03
CA ASN A 109 19.38 6.33 0.24
C ASN A 109 20.88 6.58 0.24
N ALA A 110 21.58 6.19 -0.83
CA ALA A 110 23.01 6.42 -0.99
C ALA A 110 23.34 7.92 -0.95
N LYS A 111 22.54 8.77 -1.62
CA LYS A 111 22.71 10.23 -1.60
C LYS A 111 22.51 10.83 -0.21
N LEU A 112 21.64 10.24 0.60
CA LEU A 112 21.34 10.68 1.96
C LEU A 112 22.23 10.01 3.02
N GLY A 113 23.18 9.14 2.64
CA GLY A 113 24.01 8.39 3.58
C GLY A 113 23.24 7.33 4.39
N LYS A 114 22.05 6.93 3.92
CA LYS A 114 21.24 5.88 4.53
C LYS A 114 21.67 4.49 4.03
N PRO A 115 21.44 3.42 4.82
CA PRO A 115 21.68 2.05 4.38
C PRO A 115 20.93 1.70 3.09
N VAL A 116 21.56 0.92 2.23
CA VAL A 116 20.92 0.38 1.03
C VAL A 116 20.08 -0.85 1.38
N PHE A 117 18.91 -0.97 0.77
CA PHE A 117 18.03 -2.12 0.91
C PHE A 117 18.43 -3.24 -0.08
N PRO A 118 18.46 -4.52 0.31
CA PRO A 118 18.76 -5.62 -0.61
C PRO A 118 17.61 -5.86 -1.60
N CYS A 119 17.77 -5.40 -2.85
CA CYS A 119 16.78 -5.55 -3.92
C CYS A 119 16.68 -6.99 -4.44
N THR A 120 16.06 -7.86 -3.65
CA THR A 120 15.65 -9.20 -4.08
C THR A 120 14.14 -9.32 -3.95
N LEU A 121 13.49 -10.02 -4.88
CA LEU A 121 12.02 -10.11 -4.90
C LEU A 121 11.47 -10.66 -3.56
N ALA A 122 12.13 -11.65 -2.96
CA ALA A 122 11.75 -12.21 -1.66
C ALA A 122 11.78 -11.17 -0.52
N ARG A 123 12.83 -10.32 -0.46
CA ARG A 123 12.93 -9.27 0.57
C ARG A 123 11.92 -8.15 0.35
N LEU A 124 11.64 -7.83 -0.92
CA LEU A 124 10.66 -6.82 -1.29
C LEU A 124 9.23 -7.30 -1.01
N ASP A 125 8.93 -8.56 -1.29
CA ASP A 125 7.62 -9.15 -1.01
C ASP A 125 7.35 -9.22 0.48
N ALA A 126 8.30 -9.72 1.27
CA ALA A 126 8.20 -9.71 2.73
C ALA A 126 8.00 -8.28 3.29
N ARG A 127 8.50 -7.23 2.64
CA ARG A 127 8.37 -5.87 3.15
C ARG A 127 7.12 -5.13 2.67
N TRP A 128 6.71 -5.34 1.41
CA TRP A 128 5.74 -4.49 0.71
C TRP A 128 4.53 -5.23 0.13
N ARG A 129 4.51 -6.56 0.19
CA ARG A 129 3.42 -7.38 -0.35
C ARG A 129 2.81 -8.31 0.69
N ASP A 130 3.64 -9.13 1.32
CA ASP A 130 3.23 -10.22 2.21
C ASP A 130 3.33 -9.79 3.68
N GLY A 131 4.34 -8.97 4.00
CA GLY A 131 4.63 -8.57 5.38
C GLY A 131 5.60 -9.49 6.10
N GLY A 132 6.00 -9.08 7.31
CA GLY A 132 6.83 -9.88 8.20
C GLY A 132 6.06 -11.06 8.80
N ALA A 133 6.76 -11.91 9.57
CA ALA A 133 6.17 -13.09 10.23
C ALA A 133 4.97 -12.75 11.15
N ARG A 134 4.79 -11.48 11.53
CA ARG A 134 3.64 -10.98 12.29
C ARG A 134 2.36 -10.77 11.48
N CYS A 135 2.38 -10.92 10.16
CA CYS A 135 1.17 -10.80 9.35
C CYS A 135 0.34 -12.08 9.28
N ASP A 136 0.92 -13.21 9.71
CA ASP A 136 0.28 -14.52 9.67
C ASP A 136 0.02 -15.16 11.05
N GLU A 137 0.55 -14.63 12.16
CA GLU A 137 0.43 -15.28 13.48
C GLU A 137 0.09 -14.27 14.60
N GLU A 138 -0.95 -14.59 15.39
CA GLU A 138 -1.23 -13.91 16.66
C GLU A 138 -0.05 -14.10 17.62
N GLY A 139 0.70 -13.02 17.89
CA GLY A 139 1.61 -12.93 19.02
C GLY A 139 2.92 -13.72 18.89
N ALA A 140 3.93 -13.11 18.25
CA ALA A 140 5.32 -13.52 18.43
C ALA A 140 6.24 -12.31 18.61
N GLU A 141 7.14 -12.44 19.58
CA GLU A 141 7.98 -11.42 20.20
C GLU A 141 9.00 -10.78 19.24
N SER A 142 9.32 -9.53 19.54
CA SER A 142 10.25 -8.69 18.80
C SER A 142 11.71 -9.08 19.04
N SER A 143 12.41 -9.53 18.01
CA SER A 143 13.87 -9.45 17.98
C SER A 143 14.38 -9.37 16.53
N GLY A 144 14.32 -8.17 15.96
CA GLY A 144 15.00 -7.80 14.73
C GLY A 144 15.27 -6.29 14.74
N PRO A 145 16.45 -5.82 14.28
CA PRO A 145 16.80 -4.42 14.42
C PRO A 145 15.90 -3.58 13.50
N ALA A 146 15.26 -2.57 14.08
CA ALA A 146 14.61 -1.50 13.33
C ALA A 146 15.68 -0.77 12.52
N ILE A 147 15.46 -0.65 11.21
CA ILE A 147 16.30 0.15 10.32
C ILE A 147 15.45 1.32 9.83
N ASP A 148 15.83 2.53 10.28
CA ASP A 148 15.27 3.86 9.95
C ASP A 148 15.62 4.39 8.55
#